data_AF-A0ABD3WFC3-F1
#
_entry.id   AF-A0ABD3WFC3-F1
#
_cell.length_a   1.000
_cell.length_b   1.000
_cell.length_c   1.000
_cell.angle_alpha   90.00
_cell.angle_beta   90.00
_cell.angle_gamma   90.00
#
_symmetry.space_group_name_H-M   'P 1'
#
loop_
_entity.id
_entity.type
_entity.pdbx_description
1 polymer ?
#
loop_
_entity_poly.entity_id
_entity_poly.type
_entity_poly.pdbx_seq_one_letter_code
_entity_poly.pdbx_strand_id
1 'polypeptide(L)' 'MKLNTSGYNIGHLNVQTFVKSDRPNQFPGLTIKYIQGKDPTVHLMDDDRNIVETLGIEKWNTDSIEAFFHERVKK' A
#
# COMPACT_ATOMS: atom_id res chain seq x y z
N MET A 1 2.49 0.97 -9.37
CA MET A 1 2.33 1.55 -8.01
C MET A 1 3.19 0.78 -7.00
N LYS A 2 3.71 1.39 -5.94
CA LYS A 2 4.43 0.66 -4.87
C LYS A 2 3.83 0.95 -3.49
N LEU A 3 3.67 -0.09 -2.70
CA LEU A 3 3.24 -0.02 -1.31
C LEU A 3 4.42 -0.41 -0.42
N ASN A 4 4.85 0.50 0.45
CA ASN A 4 5.90 0.23 1.43
C ASN A 4 5.24 0.06 2.80
N THR A 5 5.47 -1.06 3.49
CA THR A 5 4.90 -1.31 4.82
C THR A 5 5.98 -1.74 5.80
N SER A 6 5.83 -1.44 7.10
CA SER A 6 6.73 -1.98 8.13
C SER A 6 6.14 -3.22 8.79
N GLY A 7 7.00 -4.20 9.01
CA GLY A 7 6.63 -5.48 9.59
C GLY A 7 6.43 -5.49 11.11
N TYR A 8 6.67 -4.41 11.84
CA TYR A 8 6.73 -4.49 13.31
C TYR A 8 6.23 -3.22 14.01
N ASN A 9 4.91 -3.04 14.08
CA ASN A 9 4.27 -2.20 15.09
C ASN A 9 2.82 -2.67 15.26
N ILE A 10 2.47 -3.03 16.50
CA ILE A 10 1.22 -3.69 16.91
C ILE A 10 -0.03 -2.84 16.58
N GLY A 11 0.15 -1.55 16.23
CA GLY A 11 -0.90 -0.62 15.80
C GLY A 11 -1.31 -0.67 14.32
N HIS A 12 -0.61 -1.38 13.43
CA HIS A 12 -0.93 -1.40 11.98
C HIS A 12 -1.53 -2.72 11.50
N LEU A 13 -2.39 -3.35 12.31
CA LEU A 13 -2.99 -4.64 11.98
C LEU A 13 -3.75 -4.62 10.64
N ASN A 14 -4.42 -3.51 10.32
CA ASN A 14 -5.22 -3.37 9.09
C ASN A 14 -4.36 -3.45 7.83
N VAL A 15 -3.27 -2.67 7.77
CA VAL A 15 -2.35 -2.66 6.63
C VAL A 15 -1.69 -4.03 6.46
N GLN A 16 -1.26 -4.64 7.56
CA GLN A 16 -0.67 -5.98 7.51
C GLN A 16 -1.66 -7.04 7.04
N THR A 17 -2.93 -6.94 7.45
CA THR A 17 -3.99 -7.86 7.03
C THR A 17 -4.26 -7.75 5.53
N PHE A 18 -4.31 -6.53 4.99
CA PHE A 18 -4.42 -6.32 3.54
C PHE A 18 -3.26 -6.98 2.80
N VAL A 19 -2.03 -6.67 3.21
CA VAL A 19 -0.80 -7.14 2.56
C VAL A 19 -0.62 -8.66 2.64
N LYS A 20 -1.03 -9.29 3.75
CA LYS A 20 -0.94 -10.76 3.92
C LYS A 20 -2.09 -11.53 3.27
N SER A 21 -3.15 -10.84 2.82
CA SER A 21 -4.28 -11.46 2.14
C SER A 21 -4.04 -11.61 0.63
N ASP A 22 -4.97 -12.25 -0.08
CA ASP A 22 -4.93 -12.37 -1.54
C ASP A 22 -5.38 -11.10 -2.29
N ARG A 23 -5.95 -10.10 -1.58
CA ARG A 23 -6.40 -8.82 -2.15
C ARG A 23 -5.35 -8.10 -3.01
N PRO A 24 -4.09 -7.93 -2.58
CA PRO A 24 -3.07 -7.27 -3.39
C PRO A 24 -2.83 -7.95 -4.76
N ASN A 25 -3.12 -9.25 -4.89
CA ASN A 25 -2.98 -9.96 -6.16
C ASN A 25 -4.00 -9.49 -7.22
N GLN A 26 -5.05 -8.76 -6.81
CA GLN A 26 -6.05 -8.19 -7.72
C GLN A 26 -5.52 -6.96 -8.47
N PHE A 27 -4.39 -6.38 -8.06
CA PHE A 27 -3.86 -5.13 -8.61
C PHE A 27 -2.56 -5.37 -9.39
N PRO A 28 -2.62 -5.57 -10.72
CA PRO A 28 -1.42 -5.74 -11.55
C PRO A 28 -0.56 -4.47 -11.48
N GLY A 29 0.72 -4.62 -11.14
CA GLY A 29 1.64 -3.49 -11.00
C GLY A 29 1.69 -2.87 -9.59
N LEU A 30 1.01 -3.45 -8.59
CA LEU A 30 1.24 -3.17 -7.18
C LEU A 30 2.48 -3.94 -6.70
N THR A 31 3.53 -3.25 -6.26
CA THR A 31 4.68 -3.89 -5.59
C THR A 31 4.64 -3.62 -4.11
N ILE A 32 4.70 -4.66 -3.29
CA ILE A 32 4.75 -4.53 -1.83
C ILE A 32 6.20 -4.66 -1.36
N LYS A 33 6.67 -3.71 -0.55
CA LYS A 33 8.01 -3.75 0.06
C LYS A 33 7.90 -3.60 1.57
N TYR A 34 8.50 -4.54 2.29
CA TYR A 34 8.61 -4.44 3.74
C TYR A 34 9.85 -3.64 4.13
N ILE A 35 9.67 -2.53 4.82
CA ILE A 35 10.74 -1.67 5.33
C ILE A 35 10.58 -1.57 6.84
N GLN A 36 11.48 -2.21 7.58
CA GLN A 36 11.43 -2.22 9.04
C GLN A 36 11.66 -0.81 9.62
N GLY A 37 10.91 -0.46 10.67
CA GLY A 37 11.09 0.79 11.41
C GLY A 37 10.61 2.05 10.70
N LYS A 38 9.87 1.93 9.59
CA LYS A 38 9.24 3.05 8.90
C LYS A 38 7.71 2.99 8.95
N ASP A 39 7.06 4.12 8.95
CA ASP A 39 5.59 4.16 8.85
C ASP A 39 5.11 3.60 7.51
N PRO A 40 3.97 2.89 7.48
CA PRO A 40 3.44 2.34 6.25
C PRO A 40 3.00 3.47 5.31
N THR A 41 3.49 3.40 4.07
CA THR A 41 3.38 4.48 3.08
C THR A 41 3.11 3.92 1.68
N VAL A 42 2.13 4.50 1.00
CA VAL A 42 1.83 4.23 -0.41
C VAL A 42 2.62 5.21 -1.27
N HIS A 43 3.33 4.69 -2.27
CA HIS A 43 4.05 5.46 -3.28
C HIS A 43 3.40 5.25 -4.64
N LEU A 44 2.80 6.32 -5.16
CA LEU A 44 2.29 6.33 -6.53
C LEU A 44 3.46 6.58 -7.47
N MET A 45 3.52 5.80 -8.54
CA MET A 45 4.53 5.95 -9.57
C MET A 45 3.84 6.24 -10.89
N ASP A 46 4.47 7.11 -11.68
CA ASP A 46 4.14 7.36 -13.08
C ASP A 46 4.72 6.25 -14.00
N ASP A 47 4.41 6.31 -15.30
CA ASP A 47 4.93 5.42 -16.35
C ASP A 47 6.47 5.41 -16.38
N ASP A 48 7.10 6.56 -16.13
CA ASP A 48 8.56 6.68 -16.01
C ASP A 48 9.14 6.07 -14.71
N ARG A 49 8.32 5.39 -13.90
CA ARG A 49 8.68 4.80 -12.59
C ARG A 49 9.15 5.82 -11.55
N ASN A 50 8.86 7.09 -11.77
CA ASN A 50 9.13 8.17 -10.83
C ASN A 50 8.03 8.23 -9.76
N ILE A 51 8.43 8.45 -8.50
CA ILE A 51 7.47 8.62 -7.39
C ILE A 51 6.82 9.99 -7.57
N VAL A 52 5.53 9.98 -7.91
CA VAL A 52 4.74 11.22 -8.07
C VAL A 52 4.12 11.67 -6.75
N GLU A 53 3.77 10.72 -5.88
CA GLU A 53 3.05 11.02 -4.64
C GLU A 53 3.38 9.96 -3.58
N THR A 54 3.53 10.40 -2.33
CA THR A 54 3.75 9.53 -1.17
C THR A 54 2.69 9.84 -0.11
N LEU A 55 1.95 8.82 0.32
CA LEU A 55 0.85 8.94 1.28
C LEU A 55 1.10 8.02 2.47
N GLY A 56 0.98 8.55 3.69
CA GLY A 56 0.98 7.74 4.92
C GLY A 56 -0.36 7.04 5.10
N ILE A 57 -0.33 5.72 5.31
CA ILE A 57 -1.54 4.89 5.49
C ILE A 57 -1.62 4.30 6.90
N GLU A 58 -0.97 4.94 7.86
CA GLU A 58 -0.85 4.49 9.25
C GLU A 58 -2.21 4.29 9.94
N LYS A 59 -3.20 5.13 9.61
CA LYS A 59 -4.58 5.14 10.13
C LYS A 59 -5.60 4.51 9.19
N TRP A 60 -5.17 3.96 8.06
CA TRP A 60 -6.09 3.45 7.06
C TRP A 60 -6.56 2.04 7.42
N ASN A 61 -7.82 1.77 7.14
CA ASN A 61 -8.41 0.43 7.31
C ASN A 61 -8.28 -0.37 6.01
N THR A 62 -8.48 -1.69 6.10
CA THR A 62 -8.40 -2.62 4.95
C THR A 62 -9.31 -2.16 3.81
N ASP A 63 -10.55 -1.76 4.10
CA ASP A 63 -11.53 -1.31 3.11
C ASP A 63 -11.11 -0.01 2.42
N SER A 64 -10.53 0.94 3.16
CA SER A 64 -10.06 2.21 2.60
C SER A 64 -8.86 2.01 1.67
N ILE A 65 -7.96 1.10 2.04
CA ILE A 65 -6.79 0.75 1.22
C ILE A 65 -7.25 0.08 -0.07
N GLU A 66 -8.16 -0.89 0.02
CA GLU A 66 -8.72 -1.59 -1.14
C GLU A 66 -9.45 -0.63 -2.08
N ALA A 67 -10.34 0.20 -1.55
CA ALA A 67 -11.08 1.20 -2.33
C ALA A 67 -10.15 2.17 -3.06
N PHE A 68 -9.10 2.65 -2.37
CA PHE A 68 -8.12 3.57 -2.95
C PHE A 68 -7.35 2.96 -4.13
N PHE A 69 -6.91 1.70 -4.00
CA PHE A 69 -6.25 1.02 -5.11
C PHE A 69 -7.22 0.74 -6.26
N HIS A 70 -8.48 0.39 -5.95
CA HIS A 70 -9.49 0.14 -6.98
C HIS A 70 -9.87 1.38 -7.79
N GLU A 71 -9.96 2.55 -7.15
CA GLU A 71 -10.24 3.80 -7.82
C GLU A 71 -9.13 4.18 -8.82
N ARG A 72 -7.87 3.94 -8.45
CA ARG A 72 -6.70 4.33 -9.25
C ARG A 72 -6.30 3.30 -10.31
N VAL A 73 -6.64 2.02 -10.15
CA VAL A 73 -6.39 0.97 -11.17
C VAL A 73 -7.45 0.96 -12.27
N LYS A 74 -8.63 1.57 -12.04
CA LYS A 74 -9.69 1.69 -13.06
C LYS A 74 -9.51 2.83 -14.06
N LYS A 75 -8.49 3.66 -13.89
CA LYS A 75 -8.09 4.70 -14.86
C LYS A 75 -6.87 4.26 -15.62
#